data_AF-A0A4Q6IM21-F1
#
_entry.id   AF-A0A4Q6IM21-F1
#
_cell.length_a   1.000
_cell.length_b   1.000
_cell.length_c   1.000
_cell.angle_alpha   90.00
_cell.angle_beta   90.00
_cell.angle_gamma   90.00
#
_symmetry.space_group_name_H-M   'P 1'
#
loop_
_entity.id
_entity.type
_entity.pdbx_description
1 polymer ?
#
loop_
_entity_poly.entity_id
_entity_poly.type
_entity_poly.pdbx_seq_one_letter_code
_entity_poly.pdbx_strand_id
1 'polypeptide(L)' 'MIKSTLRIPEDLHQQLTDQAVTDRRSLNAEILHLLEVALSAVPSGTQNRPGGDSASPAPLRGSGHSSRP' A
#
# COMPACT_ATOMS: atom_id res chain seq x y z
N MET A 1 21.05 -11.19 1.91
CA MET A 1 20.28 -10.97 0.67
C MET A 1 19.61 -12.28 0.29
N ILE A 2 18.36 -12.24 -0.16
CA ILE A 2 17.60 -13.42 -0.61
C ILE A 2 17.57 -13.40 -2.14
N LYS A 3 17.69 -14.58 -2.79
CA LYS A 3 17.59 -14.69 -4.25
C LYS A 3 16.12 -14.67 -4.66
N SER A 4 15.77 -13.76 -5.56
CA SER A 4 14.45 -13.67 -6.18
C SER A 4 14.59 -13.84 -7.69
N THR A 5 13.67 -14.58 -8.30
CA THR A 5 13.57 -14.68 -9.78
C THR A 5 12.25 -14.03 -10.17
N LEU A 6 12.31 -12.95 -10.95
CA LEU A 6 11.16 -12.19 -11.40
C LEU A 6 10.96 -12.42 -12.90
N ARG A 7 9.71 -12.65 -13.31
CA ARG A 7 9.33 -12.62 -14.73
C ARG A 7 8.73 -11.27 -15.04
N ILE A 8 9.32 -10.57 -16.00
CA ILE A 8 8.82 -9.30 -16.50
C ILE A 8 8.65 -9.37 -18.01
N PRO A 9 7.70 -8.61 -18.58
CA PRO A 9 7.58 -8.45 -20.03
C PRO A 9 8.89 -7.93 -20.64
N GLU A 10 9.20 -8.34 -21.87
CA GLU A 10 10.43 -7.95 -22.57
C GLU A 10 10.52 -6.44 -22.76
N ASP A 11 9.42 -5.79 -23.14
CA ASP A 11 9.38 -4.33 -23.32
C ASP A 11 9.72 -3.58 -22.03
N LEU A 12 9.35 -4.15 -20.89
CA LEU A 12 9.63 -3.58 -19.57
C LEU A 12 11.11 -3.82 -19.22
N HIS A 13 11.64 -5.01 -19.49
CA HIS A 13 13.06 -5.30 -19.32
C HIS A 13 13.94 -4.34 -20.13
N GLN A 14 13.58 -4.07 -21.39
CA GLN A 14 14.30 -3.14 -22.26
C GLN A 14 14.32 -1.73 -21.67
N GLN A 15 13.14 -1.19 -21.31
CA GLN A 15 13.05 0.14 -20.70
C GLN A 15 13.89 0.27 -19.42
N LEU A 16 13.84 -0.73 -18.55
CA LEU A 16 14.67 -0.74 -17.34
C LEU A 16 16.17 -0.81 -17.65
N THR A 17 16.56 -1.50 -18.71
CA THR A 17 17.96 -1.60 -19.13
C THR A 17 18.46 -0.25 -19.64
N ASP A 18 17.69 0.43 -20.49
CA ASP A 18 18.04 1.74 -21.02
C ASP A 18 18.13 2.80 -19.91
N GLN A 19 17.19 2.76 -18.95
CA GLN A 19 17.21 3.64 -17.78
C GLN A 19 18.43 3.37 -16.91
N ALA A 20 18.73 2.10 -16.63
CA ALA A 20 19.91 1.72 -15.83
C ALA A 20 21.23 2.16 -16.49
N VAL A 21 21.34 2.07 -17.81
CA VAL A 21 22.51 2.56 -18.56
C VAL A 21 22.64 4.07 -18.43
N THR A 22 21.53 4.81 -18.57
CA THR A 22 21.48 6.26 -18.41
C THR A 22 21.95 6.68 -17.02
N ASP A 23 21.49 5.98 -15.99
CA ASP A 23 21.81 6.27 -14.59
C ASP A 23 23.13 5.63 -14.13
N ARG A 24 23.87 4.98 -15.05
CA ARG A 24 25.14 4.28 -14.79
C ARG A 24 25.05 3.26 -13.65
N ARG A 25 23.91 2.58 -13.55
CA ARG A 25 23.60 1.57 -12.55
C ARG A 25 23.47 0.20 -13.20
N SER A 26 23.63 -0.85 -12.40
CA SER A 26 23.19 -2.18 -12.83
C SER A 26 21.67 -2.23 -12.88
N LEU A 27 21.11 -3.05 -13.77
CA LEU A 27 19.67 -3.31 -13.83
C LEU A 27 19.10 -3.69 -12.45
N ASN A 28 19.83 -4.49 -11.68
CA ASN A 28 19.41 -4.90 -10.34
C ASN A 28 19.35 -3.72 -9.36
N ALA A 29 20.33 -2.81 -9.41
CA ALA A 29 20.31 -1.60 -8.59
C ALA A 29 19.17 -0.66 -8.99
N GLU A 30 18.84 -0.57 -10.28
CA GLU A 30 17.72 0.22 -10.76
C GLU A 30 16.37 -0.34 -10.31
N ILE A 31 16.19 -1.66 -10.40
CA ILE A 31 15.00 -2.34 -9.88
C ILE A 31 14.84 -2.08 -8.37
N LEU A 32 15.93 -2.16 -7.59
CA LEU A 32 15.88 -1.88 -6.16
C LEU A 32 15.53 -0.42 -5.89
N HIS A 33 16.10 0.53 -6.63
CA HIS A 33 15.79 1.95 -6.50
C HIS A 33 14.30 2.23 -6.74
N LEU A 34 13.73 1.67 -7.83
CA LEU A 34 12.31 1.85 -8.14
C LEU A 34 11.41 1.22 -7.06
N LEU A 35 11.79 0.08 -6.49
CA LEU A 35 11.06 -0.53 -5.38
C LEU A 35 11.11 0.34 -4.12
N GLU A 36 12.28 0.88 -3.78
CA GLU A 36 12.44 1.79 -2.63
C GLU A 36 11.59 3.05 -2.80
N VAL A 37 11.59 3.65 -3.98
CA VAL A 37 10.77 4.83 -4.32
C VAL A 37 9.28 4.49 -4.24
N ALA A 38 8.85 3.39 -4.85
CA ALA A 38 7.45 2.97 -4.83
C ALA A 38 6.96 2.69 -3.40
N LEU A 39 7.76 1.99 -2.58
CA LEU A 39 7.43 1.73 -1.19
C LEU A 39 7.40 2.99 -0.33
N SER A 40 8.29 3.95 -0.60
CA SER A 40 8.29 5.26 0.09
C SER A 40 7.11 6.14 -0.33
N ALA A 41 6.61 5.97 -1.55
CA ALA A 41 5.47 6.69 -2.08
C ALA A 41 4.11 6.14 -1.59
N VAL A 42 4.06 4.90 -1.09
CA VAL A 42 2.86 4.35 -0.47
C VAL A 42 2.76 4.89 0.96
N PRO A 43 1.81 5.77 1.30
CA PRO A 43 1.61 6.19 2.67
C PRO A 43 1.25 4.95 3.49
N SER A 44 1.97 4.75 4.60
CA SER A 44 1.88 3.61 5.52
C SER A 44 0.49 3.39 6.16
N GLY A 45 -0.53 4.16 5.75
CA GLY A 45 -1.90 4.13 6.23
C GLY A 45 -2.88 3.27 5.43
N THR A 46 -2.47 2.67 4.30
CA THR A 46 -3.30 1.67 3.59
C THR A 46 -2.86 0.25 3.91
N GLN A 47 -2.75 -0.04 5.20
CA GLN A 47 -3.15 -1.37 5.65
C GLN A 47 -4.63 -1.47 5.25
N ASN A 48 -4.95 -2.33 4.28
CA ASN A 48 -6.33 -2.80 4.09
C ASN A 48 -6.77 -3.46 5.39
N ARG A 49 -7.13 -2.64 6.38
CA ARG A 49 -7.90 -3.05 7.53
C ARG A 49 -9.24 -3.36 6.90
N PRO A 50 -9.69 -4.62 6.86
CA PRO A 50 -11.11 -4.85 6.65
C PRO A 50 -11.76 -4.01 7.75
N GLY A 51 -12.57 -3.03 7.36
CA GLY A 51 -13.31 -2.20 8.28
C GLY A 51 -14.19 -3.13 9.11
N GLY A 52 -13.63 -3.63 10.22
CA GLY A 52 -14.38 -4.28 11.26
C GLY A 52 -15.15 -3.16 11.92
N ASP A 53 -16.38 -3.00 11.46
CA ASP A 53 -17.50 -2.28 12.05
C ASP A 53 -17.19 -1.69 13.44
N SER A 54 -16.52 -0.54 13.46
CA SER A 54 -16.61 0.38 14.59
C SER A 54 -17.73 1.36 14.31
N ALA A 55 -18.90 0.82 13.97
CA ALA A 55 -20.15 1.54 14.10
C ALA A 55 -20.47 1.54 15.60
N SER A 56 -19.91 2.52 16.31
CA SER A 56 -20.56 3.02 17.50
C SER A 56 -21.54 4.11 17.07
N PRO A 57 -22.85 3.86 16.98
CA PRO A 57 -23.83 4.90 17.19
C PRO A 57 -24.17 4.96 18.69
N ALA A 58 -23.90 6.12 19.27
CA ALA A 58 -24.38 6.51 20.59
C ALA A 58 -25.93 6.56 20.64
N PRO A 59 -26.54 6.57 21.83
CA PRO A 59 -27.82 5.96 22.12
C PRO A 59 -29.00 6.86 21.76
N LEU A 60 -30.02 6.31 21.11
CA LEU A 60 -31.28 7.00 20.92
C LEU A 60 -32.47 6.07 21.19
N ARG A 61 -33.26 6.50 22.18
CA ARG A 61 -34.73 6.37 22.24
C ARG A 61 -35.30 5.12 22.92
N GLY A 62 -35.47 5.23 24.24
CA GLY A 62 -36.42 4.45 25.02
C GLY A 62 -37.09 5.37 26.03
N SER A 63 -38.08 6.14 25.58
CA SER A 63 -38.95 6.97 26.41
C SER A 63 -39.71 6.08 27.41
N GLY A 64 -39.22 5.98 28.64
CA GLY A 64 -39.93 5.41 29.78
C GLY A 64 -40.89 6.44 30.37
N HIS A 65 -42.13 6.03 30.55
CA HIS A 65 -43.28 6.87 30.81
C HIS A 65 -43.47 7.17 32.30
N SER A 66 -43.95 8.38 32.56
CA SER A 66 -44.87 8.78 33.63
C SER A 66 -44.47 8.66 35.10
N SER A 67 -44.32 9.85 35.69
CA SER A 67 -44.54 10.18 37.09
C SER A 67 -45.93 9.81 37.60
N ARG A 68 -46.05 9.42 38.88
CA ARG A 68 -47.26 9.58 39.70
C ARG A 68 -46.91 9.51 41.21
N PRO A 69 -47.82 9.92 42.11
CA PRO A 69 -47.58 10.90 43.18
C PRO A 69 -47.27 10.28 44.55
#